data_AF-A0A661C514-F1
#
_entry.id   AF-A0A661C514-F1
#
_cell.length_a   1.000
_cell.length_b   1.000
_cell.length_c   1.000
_cell.angle_alpha   90.00
_cell.angle_beta   90.00
_cell.angle_gamma   90.00
#
_symmetry.space_group_name_H-M   'P 1'
#
loop_
_entity.id
_entity.type
_entity.pdbx_description
1 polymer ?
#
loop_
_entity_poly.entity_id
_entity_poly.type
_entity_poly.pdbx_seq_one_letter_code
_entity_poly.pdbx_strand_id
1 'polypeptide(L)'
;MNYRALLFLPFFILISISPGAFATRAATNTQLDSIAELGRLNGVALQCRYTTQMQQIKQALVLNLPKQRALGEWFENKTNDSFMAFMSTNASCPSATEFMQQVNAAIIVLESEFKK
;
A
#
# COMPACT_ATOMS: atom_id res chain seq x y z
N MET A 1 -69.41 -4.82 -3.62
CA MET A 1 -69.18 -6.27 -3.86
C MET A 1 -68.70 -6.42 -5.29
N ASN A 2 -67.54 -6.95 -5.66
CA ASN A 2 -66.38 -7.51 -4.98
C ASN A 2 -65.22 -7.42 -5.99
N TYR A 3 -64.08 -6.88 -5.59
CA TYR A 3 -62.86 -6.86 -6.38
C TYR A 3 -62.11 -8.17 -6.11
N ARG A 4 -62.12 -9.10 -7.07
CA ARG A 4 -61.42 -10.37 -6.94
C ARG A 4 -60.48 -10.60 -8.11
N ALA A 5 -59.21 -10.72 -7.73
CA ALA A 5 -58.17 -11.52 -8.36
C ALA A 5 -57.73 -11.14 -9.79
N LEU A 6 -56.65 -10.38 -9.86
CA LEU A 6 -55.53 -10.69 -10.75
C LEU A 6 -54.25 -10.17 -10.09
N LEU A 7 -53.69 -11.02 -9.24
CA LEU A 7 -52.36 -10.91 -8.68
C LEU A 7 -51.34 -11.02 -9.83
N PHE A 8 -50.89 -9.88 -10.35
CA PHE A 8 -49.60 -9.78 -11.00
C PHE A 8 -48.76 -8.81 -10.18
N LEU A 9 -48.32 -9.29 -9.01
CA LEU A 9 -47.15 -8.74 -8.34
C LEU A 9 -45.94 -9.15 -9.20
N PRO A 10 -45.25 -8.23 -9.91
CA PRO A 10 -43.89 -8.55 -10.32
C PRO A 10 -43.14 -8.78 -9.02
N PHE A 11 -42.75 -10.04 -8.83
CA PHE A 11 -41.88 -10.51 -7.78
C PHE A 11 -40.59 -9.68 -7.88
N PHE A 12 -40.56 -8.54 -7.19
CA PHE A 12 -39.37 -7.77 -6.91
C PHE A 12 -38.50 -8.70 -6.07
N ILE A 13 -37.66 -9.50 -6.75
CA ILE A 13 -36.54 -10.18 -6.11
C ILE A 13 -35.62 -9.05 -5.65
N LEU A 14 -35.88 -8.55 -4.44
CA LEU A 14 -34.88 -7.88 -3.62
C LEU A 14 -33.80 -8.94 -3.36
N ILE A 15 -32.87 -9.06 -4.31
CA ILE A 15 -31.58 -9.69 -4.04
C ILE A 15 -30.95 -8.78 -2.98
N SER A 16 -31.13 -9.15 -1.71
CA SER A 16 -30.29 -8.68 -0.63
C SER A 16 -28.89 -9.15 -0.94
N ILE A 17 -28.15 -8.36 -1.73
CA ILE A 17 -26.71 -8.47 -1.83
C ILE A 17 -26.19 -8.06 -0.46
N SER A 18 -26.17 -9.00 0.48
CA SER A 18 -25.40 -8.89 1.69
C SER A 18 -23.97 -8.64 1.22
N PRO A 19 -23.38 -7.45 1.42
CA PRO A 19 -21.97 -7.30 1.16
C PRO A 19 -21.33 -8.28 2.12
N GLY A 20 -20.75 -9.36 1.60
CA GLY A 20 -19.90 -10.24 2.38
C GLY A 20 -18.86 -9.33 3.00
N ALA A 21 -18.99 -9.06 4.30
CA ALA A 21 -18.07 -8.24 5.05
C ALA A 21 -16.77 -9.02 5.12
N PHE A 22 -15.95 -8.93 4.07
CA PHE A 22 -14.55 -9.28 4.15
C PHE A 22 -13.93 -8.31 5.13
N ALA A 23 -13.90 -8.70 6.40
CA ALA A 23 -13.25 -7.96 7.46
C ALA A 23 -11.79 -7.77 7.06
N THR A 24 -11.50 -6.59 6.52
CA THR A 24 -10.16 -6.20 6.12
C THR A 24 -9.40 -6.00 7.42
N ARG A 25 -8.50 -6.94 7.75
CA ARG A 25 -7.64 -6.79 8.93
C ARG A 25 -6.79 -5.54 8.74
N ALA A 26 -6.84 -4.65 9.72
CA ALA A 26 -5.94 -3.52 9.79
C ALA A 26 -4.50 -4.04 9.86
N ALA A 27 -3.58 -3.35 9.19
CA ALA A 27 -2.16 -3.64 9.32
C ALA A 27 -1.69 -3.39 10.75
N THR A 28 -0.75 -4.20 11.22
CA THR A 28 -0.07 -3.95 12.50
C THR A 28 0.84 -2.73 12.40
N ASN A 29 1.27 -2.19 13.54
CA ASN A 29 2.25 -1.10 13.53
C ASN A 29 3.56 -1.53 12.85
N THR A 30 4.05 -2.76 13.07
CA THR A 30 5.27 -3.28 12.43
C THR A 30 5.13 -3.39 10.91
N GLN A 31 3.95 -3.74 10.42
CA GLN A 31 3.61 -3.73 9.00
C GLN A 31 3.59 -2.31 8.43
N LEU A 32 3.02 -1.34 9.16
CA LEU A 32 3.04 0.06 8.74
C LEU A 32 4.46 0.64 8.77
N ASP A 33 5.27 0.29 9.76
CA ASP A 33 6.65 0.76 9.90
C ASP A 33 7.54 0.23 8.78
N SER A 34 7.40 -1.03 8.40
CA SER A 34 8.14 -1.60 7.26
C SER A 34 7.74 -0.97 5.92
N ILE A 35 6.47 -0.62 5.72
CA ILE A 35 6.03 0.19 4.56
C ILE A 35 6.61 1.61 4.63
N ALA A 36 6.62 2.21 5.82
CA ALA A 36 7.13 3.56 6.03
C ALA A 36 8.63 3.65 5.72
N GLU A 37 9.41 2.64 6.10
CA GLU A 37 10.84 2.59 5.81
C GLU A 37 11.12 2.49 4.31
N LEU A 38 10.36 1.66 3.58
CA LEU A 38 10.44 1.63 2.12
C LEU A 38 10.00 2.95 1.48
N GLY A 39 8.98 3.61 2.02
CA GLY A 39 8.59 4.97 1.61
C GLY A 39 9.72 5.96 1.79
N ARG A 40 10.37 5.95 2.97
CA ARG A 40 11.52 6.80 3.27
C ARG A 40 12.66 6.59 2.28
N LEU A 41 13.05 5.34 2.04
CA LEU A 41 14.08 5.00 1.05
C LEU A 41 13.67 5.46 -0.36
N ASN A 42 12.41 5.26 -0.77
CA ASN A 42 11.96 5.70 -2.08
C ASN A 42 12.02 7.24 -2.26
N GLY A 43 11.74 8.01 -1.21
CA GLY A 43 11.92 9.47 -1.20
C GLY A 43 13.38 9.88 -1.47
N VAL A 44 14.34 9.19 -0.85
CA VAL A 44 15.78 9.38 -1.14
C VAL A 44 16.11 8.97 -2.58
N ALA A 45 15.60 7.82 -3.02
CA ALA A 45 15.85 7.30 -4.36
C ALA A 45 15.35 8.25 -5.47
N LEU A 46 14.20 8.91 -5.26
CA LEU A 46 13.66 9.93 -6.16
C LEU A 46 14.63 11.11 -6.31
N GLN A 47 15.08 11.66 -5.19
CA GLN A 47 16.00 12.80 -5.18
C GLN A 47 17.34 12.44 -5.84
N CYS A 48 17.82 11.22 -5.62
CA CYS A 48 19.09 10.72 -6.14
C CYS A 48 19.00 10.06 -7.52
N ARG A 49 17.81 9.99 -8.12
CA ARG A 49 17.54 9.38 -9.43
C ARG A 49 17.92 7.89 -9.51
N TYR A 50 17.80 7.16 -8.42
CA TYR A 50 18.07 5.73 -8.32
C TYR A 50 16.89 4.89 -8.82
N THR A 51 16.69 4.91 -10.14
CA THR A 51 15.53 4.29 -10.82
C THR A 51 15.40 2.80 -10.58
N THR A 52 16.50 2.05 -10.59
CA THR A 52 16.50 0.61 -10.30
C THR A 52 15.95 0.32 -8.91
N GLN A 53 16.38 1.09 -7.91
CA GLN A 53 15.96 0.91 -6.52
C GLN A 53 14.49 1.32 -6.33
N MET A 54 14.02 2.39 -6.98
CA MET A 54 12.60 2.75 -7.00
C MET A 54 11.73 1.61 -7.55
N GLN A 55 12.17 0.96 -8.63
CA GLN A 55 11.47 -0.19 -9.22
C GLN A 55 11.45 -1.38 -8.26
N GLN A 56 12.57 -1.70 -7.61
CA GLN A 56 12.67 -2.78 -6.63
C GLN A 56 11.72 -2.56 -5.44
N ILE A 57 11.70 -1.35 -4.88
CA ILE A 57 10.80 -0.99 -3.77
C ILE A 57 9.34 -1.18 -4.20
N LYS A 58 8.94 -0.63 -5.35
CA LYS A 58 7.57 -0.75 -5.85
C LYS A 58 7.18 -2.21 -6.11
N GLN A 59 8.09 -3.00 -6.68
CA GLN A 59 7.87 -4.42 -6.92
C GLN A 59 7.63 -5.20 -5.62
N ALA A 60 8.45 -4.96 -4.59
CA ALA A 60 8.30 -5.58 -3.28
C ALA A 60 6.93 -5.26 -2.66
N LEU A 61 6.49 -4.01 -2.73
CA LEU A 61 5.17 -3.60 -2.22
C LEU A 61 4.04 -4.29 -2.99
N VAL A 62 4.12 -4.33 -4.32
CA VAL A 62 3.08 -4.94 -5.18
C VAL A 62 2.93 -6.44 -4.91
N LEU A 63 4.03 -7.15 -4.64
CA LEU A 63 4.03 -8.59 -4.41
C LEU A 63 3.55 -8.96 -3.00
N ASN A 64 3.89 -8.17 -1.99
CA ASN A 64 3.73 -8.57 -0.58
C ASN A 64 2.53 -7.94 0.12
N LEU A 65 2.10 -6.73 -0.26
CA LEU A 65 0.98 -6.07 0.43
C LEU A 65 -0.37 -6.62 -0.04
N PRO A 66 -1.38 -6.70 0.87
CA PRO A 66 -2.75 -6.85 0.46
C PRO A 66 -3.18 -5.62 -0.36
N LYS A 67 -4.11 -5.79 -1.31
CA LYS A 67 -4.58 -4.73 -2.21
C LYS A 67 -5.52 -3.75 -1.47
N GLN A 68 -4.97 -3.01 -0.53
CA GLN A 68 -5.65 -2.01 0.28
C GLN A 68 -5.13 -0.63 -0.09
N ARG A 69 -6.03 0.29 -0.43
CA ARG A 69 -5.69 1.67 -0.79
C ARG A 69 -4.90 2.37 0.32
N ALA A 70 -5.31 2.19 1.58
CA ALA A 70 -4.69 2.83 2.73
C ALA A 70 -3.19 2.50 2.89
N LEU A 71 -2.77 1.29 2.54
CA LEU A 71 -1.34 0.91 2.62
C LEU A 71 -0.51 1.57 1.52
N GLY A 72 -1.09 1.71 0.32
CA GLY A 72 -0.48 2.46 -0.76
C GLY A 72 -0.35 3.94 -0.41
N GLU A 73 -1.41 4.55 0.12
CA GLU A 73 -1.39 5.95 0.60
C GLU A 73 -0.35 6.15 1.71
N TRP A 74 -0.22 5.19 2.63
CA TRP A 74 0.79 5.23 3.67
C TRP A 74 2.22 5.26 3.10
N PHE A 75 2.53 4.39 2.12
CA PHE A 75 3.81 4.41 1.41
C PHE A 75 4.08 5.75 0.69
N GLU A 76 3.10 6.26 -0.05
CA GLU A 76 3.25 7.50 -0.82
C GLU A 76 3.45 8.71 0.09
N ASN A 77 2.72 8.79 1.21
CA ASN A 77 2.91 9.85 2.20
C ASN A 77 4.33 9.83 2.77
N LYS A 78 4.86 8.65 3.11
CA LYS A 78 6.23 8.51 3.65
C LYS A 78 7.31 8.78 2.60
N THR A 79 7.03 8.46 1.34
CA THR A 79 7.86 8.87 0.21
C THR A 79 7.93 10.39 0.11
N ASN A 80 6.79 11.06 0.11
CA ASN A 80 6.72 12.52 0.02
C ASN A 80 7.40 13.21 1.21
N ASP A 81 7.14 12.74 2.44
CA ASP A 81 7.78 13.26 3.65
C ASP A 81 9.32 13.19 3.54
N SER A 82 9.84 12.03 3.13
CA SER A 82 11.29 11.84 3.02
C SER A 82 11.91 12.62 1.86
N PHE A 83 11.21 12.75 0.74
CA PHE A 83 11.66 13.57 -0.38
C PHE A 83 11.81 15.04 0.04
N MET A 84 10.78 15.60 0.69
CA MET A 84 10.80 16.97 1.20
C MET A 84 11.88 17.18 2.27
N ALA A 85 12.02 16.23 3.20
CA ALA A 85 13.06 16.28 4.22
C ALA A 85 14.47 16.29 3.62
N PHE A 86 14.72 15.44 2.62
CA PHE A 86 16.02 15.40 1.93
C PHE A 86 16.32 16.74 1.23
N MET A 87 15.33 17.31 0.53
CA MET A 87 15.48 18.61 -0.13
C MET A 87 15.80 19.73 0.88
N SER A 88 15.22 19.69 2.08
CA SER A 88 15.42 20.73 3.09
C SER A 88 16.78 20.69 3.81
N THR A 89 17.49 19.56 3.74
CA THR A 89 18.70 19.30 4.55
C THR A 89 20.02 19.46 3.80
N ASN A 90 19.99 19.76 2.48
CA ASN A 90 21.18 19.75 1.61
C ASN A 90 22.02 18.45 1.76
N ALA A 91 21.36 17.33 2.05
CA ALA A 91 22.02 16.04 2.19
C ALA A 91 22.64 15.58 0.85
N SER A 92 23.77 14.89 0.93
CA SER A 92 24.38 14.23 -0.23
C SER A 92 23.73 12.88 -0.48
N CYS A 93 23.60 12.50 -1.76
CA CYS A 93 23.15 11.17 -2.11
C CYS A 93 24.12 10.10 -1.59
N PRO A 94 23.63 9.04 -0.95
CA PRO A 94 24.48 7.92 -0.51
C PRO A 94 25.08 7.21 -1.73
N SER A 95 26.13 6.40 -1.55
CA SER A 95 26.62 5.62 -2.69
C SER A 95 25.55 4.62 -3.17
N ALA A 96 25.54 4.35 -4.47
CA ALA A 96 24.54 3.44 -5.05
C ALA A 96 24.61 2.03 -4.44
N THR A 97 25.81 1.56 -4.09
CA THR A 97 26.03 0.25 -3.47
C THR A 97 25.48 0.19 -2.05
N GLU A 98 25.81 1.18 -1.21
CA GLU A 98 25.29 1.24 0.18
C GLU A 98 23.77 1.40 0.17
N PHE A 99 23.25 2.23 -0.73
CA PHE A 99 21.81 2.46 -0.85
C PHE A 99 21.07 1.20 -1.31
N MET A 100 21.63 0.46 -2.27
CA MET A 100 21.09 -0.83 -2.69
C MET A 100 21.02 -1.82 -1.50
N GLN A 101 22.05 -1.87 -0.66
CA GLN A 101 22.05 -2.73 0.54
C GLN A 101 20.94 -2.34 1.52
N GLN A 102 20.71 -1.04 1.74
CA GLN A 102 19.61 -0.54 2.58
C GLN A 102 18.24 -0.94 2.02
N VAL A 103 18.03 -0.78 0.71
CA VAL A 103 16.79 -1.18 0.04
C VAL A 103 16.55 -2.68 0.16
N ASN A 104 17.56 -3.50 -0.10
CA ASN A 104 17.45 -4.95 0.02
C ASN A 104 17.11 -5.38 1.46
N ALA A 105 17.76 -4.78 2.46
CA ALA A 105 17.47 -5.07 3.86
C ALA A 105 16.03 -4.69 4.23
N ALA A 106 15.55 -3.52 3.81
CA ALA A 106 14.18 -3.09 4.07
C ALA A 106 13.12 -3.97 3.37
N ILE A 107 13.41 -4.46 2.17
CA ILE A 107 12.56 -5.42 1.46
C ILE A 107 12.45 -6.73 2.24
N ILE A 108 13.56 -7.26 2.76
CA ILE A 108 13.56 -8.48 3.59
C ILE A 108 12.67 -8.30 4.83
N VAL A 109 12.76 -7.13 5.48
CA VAL A 109 11.90 -6.81 6.64
C VAL A 109 10.44 -6.77 6.22
N LEU A 110 10.08 -6.04 5.15
CA LEU A 110 8.71 -6.01 4.64
C LEU A 110 8.18 -7.42 4.38
N GLU A 111 8.95 -8.26 3.69
CA GLU A 111 8.57 -9.64 3.39
C GLU A 111 8.30 -10.43 4.67
N SER A 112 9.14 -10.27 5.71
CA SER A 112 8.90 -10.96 6.99
C SER A 112 7.63 -10.52 7.72
N GLU A 113 7.26 -9.24 7.65
CA GLU A 113 6.06 -8.69 8.31
C GLU A 113 4.75 -9.06 7.59
N PHE A 114 4.83 -9.37 6.29
CA PHE A 114 3.69 -9.73 5.45
C PHE A 114 3.67 -11.21 5.02
N LYS A 115 4.58 -12.03 5.56
CA LYS A 115 4.53 -13.49 5.39
C LYS A 115 3.15 -14.01 5.82
N LYS A 116 2.58 -14.83 4.95
CA LYS A 116 1.31 -15.53 5.18
C LYS A 116 1.47 -16.63 6.21
#